data_AF-A0A2S2NJQ3-F1
#
_entry.id   AF-A0A2S2NJQ3-F1
#
_cell.length_a   1.000
_cell.length_b   1.000
_cell.length_c   1.000
_cell.angle_alpha   90.00
_cell.angle_beta   90.00
_cell.angle_gamma   90.00
#
_symmetry.space_group_name_H-M   'P 1'
#
loop_
_entity.id
_entity.type
_entity.pdbx_description
1 polymer ?
#
loop_
_entity_poly.entity_id
_entity_poly.type
_entity_poly.pdbx_seq_one_letter_code
_entity_poly.pdbx_strand_id
1 'polypeptide(L)'
;MVAEDENNDEISEETEVEDPYCLESSPLKLTFEDITSAAYKIKDGVIKTACTRSHLSKVVNMELYLKKDFVQYTGSFKERGACYALMMLSDEHKRNGVISASLGNHAQALCYHGQRLGVPVTVVMPTVAPIIKIEACRNFGATV
;
A
#
# COMPACT_ATOMS: atom_id res chain seq x y z
N MET A 1 -9.59 47.48 31.70
CA MET A 1 -9.48 46.25 32.51
C MET A 1 -10.42 45.21 31.90
N VAL A 2 -9.95 44.49 30.88
CA VAL A 2 -10.06 43.03 30.65
C VAL A 2 -9.01 42.74 29.57
N ALA A 3 -8.20 41.71 29.80
CA ALA A 3 -6.96 41.38 29.11
C ALA A 3 -7.14 41.04 27.63
N GLU A 4 -6.16 41.43 26.82
CA GLU A 4 -5.90 40.84 25.51
C GLU A 4 -5.22 39.49 25.78
N ASP A 5 -5.94 38.39 25.53
CA ASP A 5 -5.33 37.05 25.54
C ASP A 5 -4.47 36.92 24.28
N GLU A 6 -3.16 37.07 24.47
CA GLU A 6 -2.12 36.56 23.59
C GLU A 6 -2.23 35.03 23.53
N ASN A 7 -3.03 34.50 22.60
CA ASN A 7 -2.90 33.09 22.23
C ASN A 7 -1.83 32.99 21.15
N ASN A 8 -0.63 32.75 21.66
CA ASN A 8 0.59 32.35 20.99
C ASN A 8 0.33 31.07 20.15
N ASP A 9 -0.09 31.24 18.90
CA ASP A 9 0.03 30.19 17.87
C ASP A 9 1.53 30.05 17.54
N GLU A 10 2.26 29.39 18.43
CA GLU A 10 3.56 28.81 18.14
C GLU A 10 3.37 27.77 17.04
N ILE A 11 3.49 28.23 15.80
CA ILE A 11 3.73 27.37 14.64
C ILE A 11 5.05 26.64 14.94
N SER A 12 4.93 25.40 15.40
CA SER A 12 6.04 24.48 15.53
C SER A 12 6.84 24.52 14.24
N GLU A 13 8.14 24.83 14.34
CA GLU A 13 9.07 24.80 13.21
C GLU A 13 8.77 23.58 12.33
N GLU A 14 8.41 23.82 11.06
CA GLU A 14 8.24 22.76 10.07
C GLU A 14 9.60 22.07 9.92
N THR A 15 9.86 21.04 10.73
CA THR A 15 10.96 20.13 10.49
C THR A 15 10.68 19.47 9.16
N GLU A 16 11.45 19.85 8.15
CA GLU A 16 11.39 19.27 6.81
C GLU A 16 11.59 17.75 6.95
N VAL A 17 10.52 16.99 6.78
CA VAL A 17 10.56 15.54 6.91
C VAL A 17 11.14 14.98 5.61
N GLU A 18 12.43 14.64 5.63
CA GLU A 18 13.07 13.94 4.51
C GLU A 18 12.67 12.46 4.51
N ASP A 19 12.15 11.99 3.37
CA ASP A 19 11.96 10.56 3.12
C ASP A 19 13.29 9.96 2.62
N PRO A 20 13.97 9.09 3.40
CA PRO A 20 15.26 8.51 3.03
C PRO A 20 15.19 7.65 1.76
N TYR A 21 13.99 7.26 1.32
CA TYR A 21 13.77 6.47 0.11
C TYR A 21 13.45 7.32 -1.13
N CYS A 22 13.20 8.62 -0.98
CA CYS A 22 12.79 9.53 -2.05
C CYS A 22 13.73 10.75 -2.20
N LEU A 23 15.03 10.57 -1.96
CA LEU A 23 16.03 11.64 -2.10
C LEU A 23 16.45 11.84 -3.57
N GLU A 24 16.29 13.06 -4.09
CA GLU A 24 16.68 13.40 -5.47
C GLU A 24 18.19 13.27 -5.71
N SER A 25 18.99 13.63 -4.70
CA SER A 25 20.46 13.52 -4.73
C SER A 25 20.97 12.08 -4.77
N SER A 26 20.16 11.12 -4.33
CA SER A 26 20.53 9.70 -4.23
C SER A 26 19.30 8.80 -4.41
N PRO A 27 18.79 8.67 -5.65
CA PRO A 27 17.59 7.88 -5.89
C PRO A 27 17.83 6.41 -5.54
N LEU A 28 16.84 5.79 -4.89
CA LEU A 28 16.91 4.37 -4.55
C LEU A 28 17.01 3.53 -5.84
N LYS A 29 18.13 2.80 -5.98
CA LYS A 29 18.33 1.87 -7.10
C LYS A 29 17.85 0.49 -6.70
N LEU A 30 16.77 0.03 -7.34
CA LEU A 30 16.28 -1.34 -7.18
C LEU A 30 17.07 -2.27 -8.11
N THR A 31 17.59 -3.36 -7.55
CA THR A 31 18.33 -4.40 -8.27
C THR A 31 17.41 -5.57 -8.62
N PHE A 32 17.87 -6.44 -9.51
CA PHE A 32 17.13 -7.67 -9.83
C PHE A 32 17.04 -8.61 -8.61
N GLU A 33 18.10 -8.61 -7.79
CA GLU A 33 18.19 -9.33 -6.53
C GLU A 33 17.11 -8.89 -5.54
N ASP A 34 16.83 -7.58 -5.45
CA ASP A 34 15.74 -7.05 -4.62
C ASP A 34 14.38 -7.60 -5.06
N ILE A 35 14.13 -7.63 -6.38
CA ILE A 35 12.87 -8.11 -6.94
C ILE A 35 12.69 -9.61 -6.76
N THR A 36 13.75 -10.40 -6.96
CA THR A 36 13.71 -11.86 -6.78
C THR A 36 13.57 -12.24 -5.30
N SER A 37 14.24 -11.54 -4.40
CA SER A 37 14.07 -11.65 -2.94
C SER A 37 12.64 -11.33 -2.53
N ALA A 38 12.07 -10.22 -3.04
CA ALA A 38 10.68 -9.86 -2.78
C ALA A 38 9.71 -10.93 -3.27
N ALA A 39 9.89 -11.44 -4.48
CA ALA A 39 9.08 -12.51 -5.05
C ALA A 39 9.11 -13.79 -4.19
N TYR A 40 10.28 -14.14 -3.66
CA TYR A 40 10.42 -15.29 -2.76
C TYR A 40 9.68 -15.09 -1.43
N LYS A 41 9.82 -13.92 -0.80
CA LYS A 41 9.19 -13.64 0.50
C LYS A 41 7.66 -13.65 0.43
N ILE A 42 7.07 -13.08 -0.63
CA ILE A 42 5.60 -12.98 -0.73
C ILE A 42 4.93 -14.22 -1.32
N LYS A 43 5.67 -15.25 -1.72
CA LYS A 43 5.15 -16.37 -2.51
C LYS A 43 3.95 -17.10 -1.87
N ASP A 44 3.92 -17.15 -0.54
CA ASP A 44 2.85 -17.79 0.24
C ASP A 44 1.77 -16.78 0.68
N GLY A 45 2.05 -15.48 0.48
CA GLY A 45 1.15 -14.37 0.77
C GLY A 45 0.22 -14.03 -0.40
N VAL A 46 0.67 -14.20 -1.65
CA VAL A 46 -0.06 -13.78 -2.86
C VAL A 46 -0.22 -14.89 -3.89
N ILE A 47 -1.24 -14.80 -4.73
CA ILE A 47 -1.48 -15.80 -5.78
C ILE A 47 -0.49 -15.61 -6.93
N LYS A 48 0.06 -16.72 -7.45
CA LYS A 48 0.76 -16.72 -8.74
C LYS A 48 -0.25 -16.68 -9.88
N THR A 49 -0.66 -15.47 -10.25
CA THR A 49 -1.69 -15.23 -11.27
C THR A 49 -1.28 -15.75 -12.65
N ALA A 50 -2.25 -16.23 -13.42
CA ALA A 50 -2.01 -16.77 -14.75
C ALA A 50 -1.53 -15.68 -15.72
N CYS A 51 -0.66 -16.07 -16.67
CA CYS A 51 -0.23 -15.26 -17.79
C CYS A 51 -0.64 -15.98 -19.07
N THR A 52 -1.88 -15.76 -19.52
CA THR A 52 -2.48 -16.52 -20.62
C THR A 52 -2.38 -15.76 -21.93
N ARG A 53 -2.12 -16.46 -23.03
CA ARG A 53 -2.15 -15.88 -24.38
C ARG A 53 -3.52 -15.27 -24.67
N SER A 54 -3.55 -14.08 -25.27
CA SER A 54 -4.77 -13.36 -25.61
C SER A 54 -5.38 -13.88 -26.91
N HIS A 55 -6.72 -13.83 -27.02
CA HIS A 55 -7.38 -14.04 -28.31
C HIS A 55 -7.09 -12.92 -29.32
N LEU A 56 -6.71 -11.73 -28.81
CA LEU A 56 -6.32 -10.59 -29.63
C LEU A 56 -5.01 -10.82 -30.38
N SER A 57 -4.18 -11.78 -29.97
CA SER A 57 -2.90 -12.08 -30.61
C SER A 57 -3.03 -12.27 -32.14
N LYS A 58 -4.15 -12.88 -32.58
CA LYS A 58 -4.45 -13.05 -34.01
C LYS A 58 -4.77 -11.73 -34.71
N VAL A 59 -5.52 -10.86 -34.04
CA VAL A 59 -5.99 -9.58 -34.59
C VAL A 59 -4.81 -8.62 -34.76
N VAL A 60 -3.87 -8.61 -33.80
CA VAL A 60 -2.71 -7.71 -33.82
C VAL A 60 -1.47 -8.32 -34.48
N ASN A 61 -1.55 -9.57 -34.95
CA ASN A 61 -0.43 -10.33 -35.51
C ASN A 61 0.83 -10.33 -34.60
N MET A 62 0.63 -10.49 -33.29
CA MET A 62 1.69 -10.51 -32.27
C MET A 62 1.34 -11.50 -31.14
N GLU A 63 2.36 -12.05 -30.49
CA GLU A 63 2.19 -12.92 -29.32
C GLU A 63 1.88 -12.09 -28.06
N LEU A 64 0.60 -11.75 -27.85
CA LEU A 64 0.14 -11.02 -26.67
C LEU A 64 -0.22 -11.98 -25.52
N TYR A 65 0.29 -11.70 -24.32
CA TYR A 65 -0.05 -12.41 -23.08
C TYR A 65 -0.63 -11.45 -22.05
N LEU A 66 -1.65 -11.91 -21.32
CA LEU A 66 -2.33 -11.12 -20.29
C LEU A 66 -2.00 -11.66 -18.91
N LYS A 67 -1.30 -10.85 -18.11
CA LYS A 67 -1.05 -11.11 -16.69
C LYS A 67 -2.26 -10.67 -15.88
N LYS A 68 -3.01 -11.64 -15.36
CA LYS A 68 -4.32 -11.39 -14.73
C LYS A 68 -4.20 -11.03 -13.26
N ASP A 69 -3.50 -9.95 -12.89
CA ASP A 69 -3.38 -9.55 -11.48
C ASP A 69 -4.70 -9.06 -10.85
N PHE A 70 -5.75 -8.85 -11.65
CA PHE A 70 -7.11 -8.61 -11.14
C PHE A 70 -7.75 -9.84 -10.46
N VAL A 71 -7.15 -11.03 -10.57
CA VAL A 71 -7.60 -12.24 -9.87
C VAL A 71 -6.89 -12.46 -8.53
N GLN A 72 -6.04 -11.51 -8.11
CA GLN A 72 -5.61 -11.45 -6.71
C GLN A 72 -6.83 -11.28 -5.79
N TYR A 73 -6.69 -11.62 -4.52
CA TYR A 73 -7.80 -11.62 -3.55
C TYR A 73 -8.47 -10.24 -3.43
N THR A 74 -7.69 -9.16 -3.37
CA THR A 74 -8.17 -7.77 -3.36
C THR A 74 -8.28 -7.17 -4.77
N GLY A 75 -8.27 -8.01 -5.80
CA GLY A 75 -8.57 -7.60 -7.18
C GLY A 75 -7.49 -6.78 -7.88
N SER A 76 -6.24 -6.75 -7.39
CA SER A 76 -5.17 -6.02 -8.08
C SER A 76 -3.75 -6.47 -7.69
N PHE A 77 -2.76 -6.00 -8.45
CA PHE A 77 -1.34 -6.24 -8.18
C PHE A 77 -0.83 -5.59 -6.88
N LYS A 78 -1.59 -4.66 -6.26
CA LYS A 78 -1.15 -3.91 -5.07
C LYS A 78 -0.90 -4.79 -3.86
N GLU A 79 -1.48 -6.00 -3.81
CA GLU A 79 -1.17 -7.01 -2.81
C GLU A 79 0.31 -7.36 -2.72
N ARG A 80 1.03 -7.38 -3.85
CA ARG A 80 2.45 -7.77 -3.87
C ARG A 80 3.30 -6.83 -3.02
N GLY A 81 3.13 -5.53 -3.24
CA GLY A 81 3.86 -4.50 -2.50
C GLY A 81 3.39 -4.38 -1.05
N ALA A 82 2.07 -4.45 -0.81
CA ALA A 82 1.52 -4.37 0.55
C ALA A 82 1.99 -5.56 1.42
N CYS A 83 1.90 -6.78 0.89
CA CYS A 83 2.38 -7.98 1.56
C CYS A 83 3.88 -7.89 1.85
N TYR A 84 4.69 -7.51 0.85
CA TYR A 84 6.13 -7.36 1.04
C TYR A 84 6.47 -6.33 2.12
N ALA A 85 5.89 -5.13 2.05
CA ALA A 85 6.16 -4.05 3.00
C ALA A 85 5.84 -4.47 4.43
N LEU A 86 4.67 -5.08 4.66
CA LEU A 86 4.25 -5.54 5.99
C LEU A 86 5.13 -6.69 6.51
N MET A 87 5.55 -7.61 5.64
CA MET A 87 6.46 -8.71 6.03
C MET A 87 7.86 -8.21 6.42
N MET A 88 8.30 -7.09 5.85
CA MET A 88 9.62 -6.49 6.12
C MET A 88 9.67 -5.64 7.38
N LEU A 89 8.53 -5.36 8.02
CA LEU A 89 8.50 -4.61 9.28
C LEU A 89 9.18 -5.40 10.41
N SER A 90 9.92 -4.69 11.25
CA SER A 90 10.35 -5.18 12.55
C SER A 90 9.13 -5.44 13.45
N ASP A 91 9.28 -6.29 14.46
CA ASP A 91 8.17 -6.56 15.39
C ASP A 91 7.71 -5.30 16.14
N GLU A 92 8.62 -4.35 16.36
CA GLU A 92 8.30 -3.03 16.90
C GLU A 92 7.38 -2.25 15.96
N HIS A 93 7.76 -2.11 14.69
CA HIS A 93 6.92 -1.40 13.71
C HIS A 93 5.58 -2.10 13.47
N LYS A 94 5.54 -3.44 13.52
CA LYS A 94 4.27 -4.18 13.41
C LYS A 94 3.31 -3.85 14.56
N ARG A 95 3.81 -3.70 15.79
CA ARG A 95 2.98 -3.33 16.95
C ARG A 95 2.46 -1.90 16.85
N ASN A 96 3.29 -0.99 16.33
CA ASN A 96 2.88 0.41 16.11
C ASN A 96 1.83 0.53 14.99
N GLY A 97 1.82 -0.42 14.06
CA GLY A 97 0.92 -0.43 12.92
C GLY A 97 1.40 0.45 11.77
N VAL A 98 0.58 0.54 10.73
CA VAL A 98 0.88 1.30 9.52
C VAL A 98 -0.27 2.23 9.17
N ILE A 99 0.04 3.32 8.47
CA ILE A 99 -0.92 4.28 7.94
C ILE A 99 -0.76 4.43 6.43
N SER A 100 -1.87 4.60 5.72
CA SER A 100 -1.87 4.87 4.28
C SER A 100 -2.98 5.84 3.89
N ALA A 101 -2.69 6.81 3.05
CA ALA A 101 -3.70 7.66 2.43
C ALA A 101 -4.08 7.07 1.06
N SER A 102 -5.19 6.33 0.97
CA SER A 102 -5.62 5.72 -0.28
C SER A 102 -7.11 5.39 -0.32
N LEU A 103 -7.74 5.67 -1.45
CA LEU A 103 -9.15 5.41 -1.73
C LEU A 103 -9.40 4.19 -2.63
N GLY A 104 -8.48 3.21 -2.66
CA GLY A 104 -8.61 2.12 -3.64
C GLY A 104 -7.76 0.90 -3.36
N ASN A 105 -7.22 0.34 -4.45
CA ASN A 105 -6.54 -0.95 -4.46
C ASN A 105 -5.41 -1.09 -3.43
N HIS A 106 -4.68 -0.01 -3.13
CA HIS A 106 -3.62 -0.05 -2.13
C HIS A 106 -4.16 -0.14 -0.71
N ALA A 107 -5.19 0.64 -0.35
CA ALA A 107 -5.86 0.54 0.95
C ALA A 107 -6.39 -0.89 1.18
N GLN A 108 -7.13 -1.44 0.22
CA GLN A 108 -7.68 -2.80 0.35
C GLN A 108 -6.58 -3.86 0.50
N ALA A 109 -5.54 -3.80 -0.33
CA ALA A 109 -4.38 -4.69 -0.23
C ALA A 109 -3.70 -4.59 1.14
N LEU A 110 -3.48 -3.37 1.64
CA LEU A 110 -2.82 -3.14 2.92
C LEU A 110 -3.67 -3.64 4.09
N CYS A 111 -4.98 -3.36 4.10
CA CYS A 111 -5.89 -3.82 5.14
C CYS A 111 -5.98 -5.35 5.17
N TYR A 112 -6.15 -6.00 4.01
CA TYR A 112 -6.22 -7.45 3.91
C TYR A 112 -4.96 -8.14 4.43
N HIS A 113 -3.77 -7.69 3.99
CA HIS A 113 -2.51 -8.28 4.45
C HIS A 113 -2.18 -7.88 5.88
N GLY A 114 -2.56 -6.67 6.32
CA GLY A 114 -2.41 -6.22 7.71
C GLY A 114 -3.17 -7.11 8.67
N GLN A 115 -4.44 -7.40 8.37
CA GLN A 115 -5.26 -8.34 9.15
C GLN A 115 -4.60 -9.72 9.24
N ARG A 116 -4.15 -10.27 8.10
CA ARG A 116 -3.51 -11.60 8.04
C ARG A 116 -2.20 -11.68 8.82
N LEU A 117 -1.44 -10.59 8.87
CA LEU A 117 -0.14 -10.52 9.54
C LEU A 117 -0.24 -9.97 10.97
N GLY A 118 -1.44 -9.64 11.45
CA GLY A 118 -1.65 -9.06 12.78
C GLY A 118 -1.08 -7.65 12.93
N VAL A 119 -0.99 -6.88 11.84
CA VAL A 119 -0.49 -5.50 11.84
C VAL A 119 -1.68 -4.55 11.80
N PRO A 120 -1.85 -3.64 12.77
CA PRO A 120 -2.89 -2.62 12.73
C PRO A 120 -2.72 -1.71 11.50
N VAL A 121 -3.82 -1.42 10.82
CA VAL A 121 -3.84 -0.56 9.63
C VAL A 121 -4.79 0.61 9.83
N THR A 122 -4.29 1.82 9.61
CA THR A 122 -5.09 3.04 9.51
C THR A 122 -5.10 3.51 8.06
N VAL A 123 -6.29 3.77 7.51
CA VAL A 123 -6.43 4.29 6.15
C VAL A 123 -7.08 5.66 6.20
N VAL A 124 -6.35 6.67 5.72
CA VAL A 124 -6.88 8.02 5.58
C VAL A 124 -7.66 8.11 4.27
N MET A 125 -8.94 8.46 4.37
CA MET A 125 -9.84 8.65 3.24
C MET A 125 -10.52 10.02 3.31
N PRO A 126 -10.72 10.71 2.18
CA PRO A 126 -11.61 11.86 2.09
C PRO A 126 -13.01 11.60 2.65
N THR A 127 -13.62 12.62 3.26
CA THR A 127 -14.96 12.54 3.87
C THR A 127 -16.07 12.15 2.89
N VAL A 128 -15.87 12.42 1.59
CA VAL A 128 -16.80 12.08 0.50
C VAL A 128 -16.52 10.72 -0.13
N ALA A 129 -15.68 9.89 0.48
CA ALA A 129 -15.36 8.57 -0.04
C ALA A 129 -16.62 7.67 -0.12
N PRO A 130 -16.81 6.90 -1.21
CA PRO A 130 -17.90 5.96 -1.32
C PRO A 130 -17.92 4.98 -0.14
N ILE A 131 -19.09 4.81 0.50
CA ILE A 131 -19.28 3.97 1.70
C ILE A 131 -18.72 2.55 1.50
N ILE A 132 -18.95 1.95 0.32
CA ILE A 132 -18.46 0.62 -0.03
C ILE A 132 -16.93 0.50 0.14
N LYS A 133 -16.17 1.56 -0.13
CA LYS A 133 -14.70 1.56 0.02
C LYS A 133 -14.26 1.66 1.47
N ILE A 134 -14.98 2.46 2.25
CA ILE A 134 -14.77 2.58 3.71
C ILE A 134 -15.06 1.24 4.38
N GLU A 135 -16.24 0.66 4.10
CA GLU A 135 -16.66 -0.62 4.65
C GLU A 135 -15.71 -1.77 4.26
N ALA A 136 -15.23 -1.79 3.02
CA ALA A 136 -14.25 -2.79 2.60
C ALA A 136 -12.98 -2.78 3.48
N CYS A 137 -12.48 -1.61 3.87
CA CYS A 137 -11.31 -1.52 4.75
C CYS A 137 -11.66 -1.86 6.20
N ARG A 138 -12.81 -1.39 6.71
CA ARG A 138 -13.29 -1.71 8.06
C ARG A 138 -13.58 -3.21 8.26
N ASN A 139 -14.04 -3.90 7.22
CA ASN A 139 -14.26 -5.36 7.24
C ASN A 139 -12.95 -6.15 7.44
N PHE A 140 -11.80 -5.58 7.07
CA PHE A 140 -10.48 -6.12 7.37
C PHE A 140 -9.94 -5.64 8.72
N GLY A 141 -10.72 -4.93 9.53
CA GLY A 141 -10.33 -4.43 10.85
C GLY A 141 -9.50 -3.14 10.82
N ALA A 142 -9.46 -2.42 9.69
CA ALA A 142 -8.74 -1.16 9.59
C ALA A 142 -9.53 0.01 10.21
N THR A 143 -8.79 0.97 10.77
CA THR A 143 -9.31 2.28 11.18
C THR A 143 -9.39 3.18 9.96
N VAL A 144 -10.56 3.74 9.66
CA VAL A 144 -10.83 4.59 8.49
C VAL A 144 -11.60 5.84 8.89
#